data_AF-A0A2E2PZ36-F1
#
_entry.id   AF-A0A2E2PZ36-F1
#
_cell.length_a   1.000
_cell.length_b   1.000
_cell.length_c   1.000
_cell.angle_alpha   90.00
_cell.angle_beta   90.00
_cell.angle_gamma   90.00
#
_symmetry.space_group_name_H-M   'P 1'
#
loop_
_entity.id
_entity.type
_entity.pdbx_description
1 polymer ?
#
loop_
_entity_poly.entity_id
_entity_poly.type
_entity_poly.pdbx_seq_one_letter_code
_entity_poly.pdbx_strand_id
1 'polypeptide(L)'
;MAHDRHQPSPAPSAARSTQAPSAAPAVLYGIGLGGFVDGIVLHQILQWHHMVSATGAHPVDTVAGLEVNTLADGFFHVFAWCAVLGASLVTLAHWRQGRLAPSWSFHLGGLLVGWGLFNLVEGVVDHHLLGVHHVRDDLGAPLAWDLGFLAVGALLVAGGVLLQRVCARSLRPHVAAGR
;
A
#
# COMPACT_ATOMS: atom_id res chain seq x y z
N MET A 1 30.31 59.08 -2.42
CA MET A 1 29.07 58.26 -2.46
C MET A 1 29.49 56.80 -2.45
N ALA A 2 29.54 56.18 -1.27
CA ALA A 2 29.80 54.75 -1.13
C ALA A 2 28.46 54.01 -1.35
N HIS A 3 28.42 53.11 -2.33
CA HIS A 3 27.24 52.35 -2.67
C HIS A 3 27.11 51.21 -1.66
N ASP A 4 26.25 51.41 -0.67
CA ASP A 4 25.92 50.41 0.36
C ASP A 4 25.18 49.24 -0.29
N ARG A 5 25.91 48.18 -0.63
CA ARG A 5 25.32 46.96 -1.18
C ARG A 5 24.71 46.19 -0.02
N HIS A 6 23.41 46.37 0.16
CA HIS A 6 22.59 45.55 1.03
C HIS A 6 22.72 44.08 0.57
N GLN A 7 23.57 43.31 1.26
CA GLN A 7 23.64 41.87 1.04
C GLN A 7 22.35 41.26 1.59
N PRO A 8 21.54 40.55 0.77
CA PRO A 8 20.35 39.90 1.28
C PRO A 8 20.74 38.87 2.32
N SER A 9 20.12 38.96 3.51
CA SER A 9 20.29 37.98 4.57
C SER A 9 20.08 36.57 4.02
N PRO A 10 20.96 35.60 4.33
CA PRO A 10 20.78 34.22 3.88
C PRO A 10 19.40 33.73 4.34
N ALA A 11 18.60 33.27 3.39
CA ALA A 11 17.29 32.70 3.68
C ALA A 11 17.44 31.62 4.76
N PRO A 12 16.52 31.53 5.73
CA PRO A 12 16.61 30.52 6.78
C PRO A 12 16.73 29.16 6.13
N SER A 13 17.90 28.53 6.31
CA SER A 13 18.15 27.17 5.89
C SER A 13 17.06 26.32 6.53
N ALA A 14 16.12 25.80 5.72
CA ALA A 14 15.13 24.87 6.19
C ALA A 14 15.89 23.74 6.87
N ALA A 15 15.82 23.70 8.21
CA ALA A 15 16.57 22.75 9.01
C ALA A 15 16.18 21.35 8.50
N ARG A 16 17.09 20.71 7.77
CA ARG A 16 16.89 19.34 7.30
C ARG A 16 16.73 18.49 8.54
N SER A 17 15.57 17.84 8.67
CA SER A 17 15.30 16.92 9.77
C SER A 17 16.47 15.93 9.88
N THR A 18 17.01 15.77 11.08
CA THR A 18 18.09 14.80 11.36
C THR A 18 17.57 13.37 11.48
N GLN A 19 16.25 13.17 11.45
CA GLN A 19 15.62 11.86 11.50
C GLN A 19 15.58 11.21 10.12
N ALA A 20 15.80 9.89 10.10
CA ALA A 20 15.67 9.09 8.88
C ALA A 20 14.25 9.22 8.29
N PRO A 21 14.12 9.26 6.95
CA PRO A 21 12.82 9.28 6.31
C PRO A 21 12.04 8.01 6.60
N SER A 22 10.72 8.15 6.78
CA SER A 22 9.84 7.03 7.14
C SER A 22 9.04 6.51 5.96
N ALA A 23 9.01 5.19 5.78
CA ALA A 23 8.20 4.50 4.76
C ALA A 23 6.73 4.31 5.20
N ALA A 24 6.38 4.60 6.46
CA ALA A 24 5.06 4.33 7.01
C ALA A 24 3.88 4.87 6.17
N PRO A 25 3.86 6.13 5.71
CA PRO A 25 2.77 6.61 4.87
C PRO A 25 2.66 5.84 3.55
N ALA A 26 3.78 5.51 2.91
CA ALA A 26 3.77 4.74 1.67
C ALA A 26 3.23 3.32 1.87
N VAL A 27 3.60 2.66 2.97
CA VAL A 27 3.05 1.34 3.34
C VAL A 27 1.54 1.41 3.59
N LEU A 28 1.06 2.42 4.31
CA LEU A 28 -0.38 2.60 4.53
C LEU A 28 -1.14 2.87 3.23
N TYR A 29 -0.58 3.68 2.32
CA TYR A 29 -1.13 3.84 0.98
C TYR A 29 -1.17 2.52 0.22
N GLY A 30 -0.13 1.70 0.32
CA GLY A 30 -0.10 0.37 -0.28
C GLY A 30 -1.22 -0.54 0.21
N ILE A 31 -1.47 -0.56 1.52
CA ILE A 31 -2.56 -1.34 2.12
C ILE A 31 -3.92 -0.87 1.57
N GLY A 32 -4.18 0.43 1.64
CA GLY A 32 -5.47 0.99 1.23
C GLY A 32 -5.71 0.90 -0.28
N LEU A 33 -4.71 1.26 -1.10
CA LEU A 33 -4.82 1.18 -2.57
C LEU A 33 -4.84 -0.26 -3.07
N GLY A 34 -4.08 -1.16 -2.44
CA GLY A 34 -4.13 -2.60 -2.73
C GLY A 34 -5.52 -3.17 -2.45
N GLY A 35 -6.10 -2.84 -1.29
CA GLY A 35 -7.48 -3.19 -0.96
C GLY A 35 -8.50 -2.61 -1.93
N PHE A 36 -8.34 -1.35 -2.37
CA PHE A 36 -9.21 -0.81 -3.42
C PHE A 36 -9.07 -1.54 -4.76
N VAL A 37 -7.86 -1.91 -5.17
CA VAL A 37 -7.67 -2.65 -6.42
C VAL A 37 -8.33 -4.02 -6.33
N ASP A 38 -8.19 -4.72 -5.21
CA ASP A 38 -8.85 -5.99 -4.95
C ASP A 38 -10.39 -5.83 -4.97
N GLY A 39 -10.93 -4.93 -4.17
CA GLY A 39 -12.37 -4.68 -4.09
C GLY A 39 -13.00 -4.18 -5.40
N ILE A 40 -12.32 -3.30 -6.14
CA ILE A 40 -12.85 -2.76 -7.39
C ILE A 40 -12.66 -3.76 -8.53
N VAL A 41 -11.44 -4.25 -8.72
CA VAL A 41 -11.15 -5.08 -9.89
C VAL A 41 -11.68 -6.48 -9.68
N LEU A 42 -11.37 -7.13 -8.55
CA LEU A 42 -11.72 -8.53 -8.33
C LEU A 42 -13.17 -8.70 -7.87
N HIS A 43 -13.68 -7.85 -6.97
CA HIS A 43 -15.07 -8.03 -6.50
C HIS A 43 -16.11 -7.40 -7.41
N GLN A 44 -15.83 -6.24 -8.03
CA GLN A 44 -16.88 -5.47 -8.71
C GLN A 44 -16.82 -5.55 -10.23
N ILE A 45 -15.63 -5.40 -10.82
CA ILE A 45 -15.47 -5.47 -12.28
C ILE A 45 -15.48 -6.92 -12.75
N LEU A 46 -14.66 -7.76 -12.12
CA LEU A 46 -14.52 -9.16 -12.51
C LEU A 46 -15.49 -10.07 -11.78
N GLN A 47 -15.93 -9.66 -10.58
CA GLN A 47 -16.86 -10.41 -9.73
C GLN A 47 -16.40 -11.86 -9.49
N TRP A 48 -15.09 -12.04 -9.33
CA TRP A 48 -14.52 -13.36 -9.10
C TRP A 48 -14.83 -13.87 -7.69
N HIS A 49 -14.87 -12.94 -6.73
CA HIS A 49 -15.04 -13.22 -5.32
C HIS A 49 -15.61 -12.01 -4.59
N HIS A 50 -16.22 -12.24 -3.43
CA HIS A 50 -16.68 -11.21 -2.51
C HIS A 50 -16.36 -11.64 -1.07
N MET A 51 -16.41 -10.69 -0.13
CA MET A 51 -16.04 -10.89 1.29
C MET A 51 -16.61 -12.14 1.97
N VAL A 52 -17.80 -12.61 1.56
CA VAL A 52 -18.46 -13.77 2.19
C VAL A 52 -18.98 -14.80 1.18
N SER A 53 -18.54 -14.71 -0.09
CA SER A 53 -19.10 -15.54 -1.16
C SER A 53 -18.77 -17.02 -1.01
N ALA A 54 -17.66 -17.37 -0.34
CA ALA A 54 -17.27 -18.78 -0.16
C ALA A 54 -18.02 -19.48 0.99
N THR A 55 -18.79 -18.76 1.79
CA THR A 55 -19.54 -19.34 2.93
C THR A 55 -20.72 -20.23 2.50
N GLY A 56 -21.15 -20.15 1.24
CA GLY A 56 -22.34 -20.83 0.72
C GLY A 56 -23.69 -20.26 1.20
N ALA A 57 -23.69 -19.45 2.26
CA ALA A 57 -24.90 -18.78 2.79
C ALA A 57 -25.35 -17.58 1.94
N HIS A 58 -24.42 -17.00 1.18
CA HIS A 58 -24.64 -15.80 0.37
C HIS A 58 -24.18 -16.04 -1.07
N PRO A 59 -24.92 -16.85 -1.85
CA PRO A 59 -24.51 -17.24 -3.18
C PRO A 59 -24.60 -16.06 -4.17
N VAL A 60 -23.60 -15.95 -5.03
CA VAL A 60 -23.42 -14.82 -5.96
C VAL A 60 -24.34 -14.86 -7.19
N ASP A 61 -25.11 -15.94 -7.36
CA ASP A 61 -26.09 -16.12 -8.43
C ASP A 61 -27.53 -15.73 -8.03
N THR A 62 -27.69 -15.18 -6.82
CA THR A 62 -28.98 -14.67 -6.32
C THR A 62 -28.90 -13.20 -5.96
N VAL A 63 -30.00 -12.47 -6.14
CA VAL A 63 -30.07 -11.04 -5.75
C VAL A 63 -29.81 -10.85 -4.25
N ALA A 64 -30.45 -11.66 -3.40
CA ALA A 64 -30.28 -11.56 -1.95
C ALA A 64 -28.84 -11.86 -1.50
N GLY A 65 -28.17 -12.84 -2.13
CA GLY A 65 -26.76 -13.11 -1.84
C GLY A 65 -25.85 -11.98 -2.31
N LEU A 66 -26.10 -11.40 -3.49
CA LEU A 66 -25.36 -10.23 -3.98
C LEU A 66 -25.56 -8.99 -3.11
N GLU A 67 -26.74 -8.76 -2.53
CA GLU A 67 -26.98 -7.64 -1.60
C GLU A 67 -26.09 -7.75 -0.35
N VAL A 68 -25.98 -8.94 0.25
CA VAL A 68 -25.13 -9.18 1.42
C VAL A 68 -23.64 -9.05 1.07
N ASN A 69 -23.21 -9.65 -0.04
CA ASN A 69 -21.83 -9.52 -0.51
C ASN A 69 -21.48 -8.06 -0.83
N THR A 70 -22.36 -7.31 -1.47
CA THR A 70 -22.18 -5.88 -1.75
C THR A 70 -22.07 -5.07 -0.46
N LEU A 71 -22.87 -5.39 0.55
CA LEU A 71 -22.76 -4.75 1.87
C LEU A 71 -21.41 -5.03 2.53
N ALA A 72 -20.98 -6.30 2.54
CA ALA A 72 -19.71 -6.72 3.11
C ALA A 72 -18.52 -6.07 2.37
N ASP A 73 -18.56 -6.06 1.04
CA ASP A 73 -17.60 -5.33 0.21
C ASP A 73 -17.59 -3.84 0.56
N GLY A 74 -18.74 -3.22 0.81
CA GLY A 74 -18.83 -1.83 1.25
C GLY A 74 -18.03 -1.56 2.53
N PHE A 75 -18.13 -2.43 3.53
CA PHE A 75 -17.32 -2.31 4.76
C PHE A 75 -15.83 -2.51 4.51
N PHE A 76 -15.46 -3.44 3.63
CA PHE A 76 -14.10 -3.61 3.17
C PHE A 76 -13.56 -2.34 2.48
N HIS A 77 -14.37 -1.69 1.64
CA HIS A 77 -14.01 -0.41 1.01
C HIS A 77 -13.88 0.72 2.03
N VAL A 78 -14.69 0.73 3.10
CA VAL A 78 -14.53 1.69 4.21
C VAL A 78 -13.18 1.48 4.91
N PHE A 79 -12.76 0.23 5.13
CA PHE A 79 -11.42 -0.07 5.66
C PHE A 79 -10.32 0.44 4.72
N ALA A 80 -10.39 0.11 3.43
CA ALA A 80 -9.43 0.58 2.42
C ALA A 80 -9.36 2.11 2.35
N TRP A 81 -10.52 2.77 2.38
CA TRP A 81 -10.63 4.23 2.41
C TRP A 81 -9.99 4.83 3.66
N CYS A 82 -10.26 4.27 4.85
CA CYS A 82 -9.66 4.70 6.11
C CYS A 82 -8.13 4.55 6.08
N ALA A 83 -7.60 3.49 5.47
CA ALA A 83 -6.16 3.30 5.31
C ALA A 83 -5.54 4.39 4.42
N VAL A 84 -6.17 4.74 3.30
CA VAL A 84 -5.73 5.84 2.41
C VAL A 84 -5.83 7.21 3.11
N LEU A 85 -6.92 7.46 3.85
CA LEU A 85 -7.07 8.69 4.63
C LEU A 85 -5.98 8.79 5.70
N GLY A 86 -5.75 7.72 6.47
CA GLY A 86 -4.69 7.63 7.46
C GLY A 86 -3.32 7.86 6.85
N ALA A 87 -3.03 7.23 5.71
CA ALA A 87 -1.80 7.45 4.94
C ALA A 87 -1.62 8.93 4.57
N SER A 88 -2.69 9.60 4.16
CA SER A 88 -2.69 11.02 3.79
C SER A 88 -2.40 11.94 4.98
N LEU A 89 -3.00 11.65 6.14
CA LEU A 89 -2.75 12.38 7.38
C LEU A 89 -1.29 12.18 7.87
N VAL A 90 -0.78 10.95 7.83
CA VAL A 90 0.62 10.65 8.18
C VAL A 90 1.58 11.32 7.20
N THR A 91 1.26 11.33 5.91
CA THR A 91 2.05 12.03 4.88
C THR A 91 2.12 13.52 5.18
N LEU A 92 1.00 14.16 5.49
CA LEU A 92 0.94 15.57 5.85
C LEU A 92 1.77 15.86 7.10
N ALA A 93 1.67 15.02 8.13
CA ALA A 93 2.45 15.15 9.36
C ALA A 93 3.97 15.04 9.08
N HIS A 94 4.38 14.06 8.28
CA HIS A 94 5.78 13.87 7.91
C HIS A 94 6.31 14.98 6.99
N TRP A 95 5.48 15.51 6.09
CA TRP A 95 5.84 16.67 5.26
C TRP A 95 6.14 17.89 6.11
N ARG A 96 5.27 18.21 7.08
CA ARG A 96 5.47 19.32 8.03
C ARG A 96 6.72 19.16 8.90
N GLN A 97 7.15 17.92 9.13
CA GLN A 97 8.37 17.59 9.89
C GLN A 97 9.63 17.51 9.01
N GLY A 98 9.51 17.68 7.68
CA GLY A 98 10.63 17.51 6.75
C GLY A 98 11.17 16.07 6.65
N ARG A 99 10.31 15.07 6.90
CA ARG A 99 10.66 13.64 7.01
C ARG A 99 10.27 12.79 5.79
N LEU A 100 9.71 13.39 4.75
CA LEU A 100 9.45 12.66 3.50
C LEU A 100 10.76 12.40 2.77
N ALA A 101 10.95 11.15 2.32
CA ALA A 101 12.07 10.83 1.45
C ALA A 101 11.97 11.65 0.15
N PRO A 102 13.10 12.16 -0.38
CA PRO A 102 13.10 12.92 -1.64
C PRO A 102 12.92 12.01 -2.88
N SER A 103 13.08 10.70 -2.73
CA SER A 103 13.09 9.75 -3.83
C SER A 103 11.72 9.09 -4.04
N TRP A 104 11.20 9.19 -5.27
CA TRP A 104 9.96 8.51 -5.66
C TRP A 104 10.05 6.98 -5.50
N SER A 105 11.23 6.39 -5.73
CA SER A 105 11.45 4.95 -5.61
C SER A 105 11.33 4.44 -4.17
N PHE A 106 11.65 5.26 -3.18
CA PHE A 106 11.43 4.91 -1.77
C PHE A 106 9.94 4.82 -1.44
N HIS A 107 9.15 5.78 -1.94
CA HIS A 107 7.69 5.80 -1.78
C HIS A 107 7.03 4.66 -2.57
N LEU A 108 7.39 4.44 -3.83
CA LEU A 108 6.86 3.31 -4.59
C LEU A 108 7.21 1.98 -3.92
N GLY A 109 8.44 1.82 -3.44
CA GLY A 109 8.84 0.60 -2.75
C GLY A 109 8.03 0.35 -1.47
N GLY A 110 7.73 1.42 -0.71
CA GLY A 110 6.86 1.32 0.46
C GLY A 110 5.42 0.97 0.10
N LEU A 111 4.89 1.53 -0.99
CA LEU A 111 3.57 1.22 -1.52
C LEU A 111 3.47 -0.26 -1.93
N LEU A 112 4.45 -0.78 -2.67
CA LEU A 112 4.49 -2.19 -3.05
C LEU A 112 4.56 -3.11 -1.83
N VAL A 113 5.33 -2.74 -0.80
CA VAL A 113 5.35 -3.48 0.48
C VAL A 113 3.97 -3.46 1.14
N GLY A 114 3.31 -2.30 1.21
CA GLY A 114 1.99 -2.18 1.81
C GLY A 114 0.93 -3.02 1.09
N TRP A 115 0.92 -2.99 -0.24
CA TRP A 115 0.01 -3.81 -1.04
C TRP A 115 0.30 -5.30 -0.83
N GLY A 116 1.57 -5.71 -0.93
CA GLY A 116 1.93 -7.10 -0.70
C GLY A 116 1.55 -7.59 0.70
N LEU A 117 1.70 -6.77 1.73
CA LEU A 117 1.25 -7.09 3.09
C LEU A 117 -0.27 -7.22 3.18
N PHE A 118 -1.02 -6.37 2.50
CA PHE A 118 -2.48 -6.51 2.40
C PHE A 118 -2.85 -7.88 1.83
N ASN A 119 -2.30 -8.27 0.66
CA ASN A 119 -2.57 -9.57 0.05
C ASN A 119 -2.21 -10.75 0.96
N LEU A 120 -1.08 -10.65 1.68
CA LEU A 120 -0.65 -11.73 2.56
C LEU A 120 -1.54 -11.87 3.80
N VAL A 121 -1.97 -10.75 4.38
CA VAL A 121 -2.85 -10.77 5.57
C VAL A 121 -4.25 -11.23 5.19
N GLU A 122 -4.82 -10.64 4.15
CA GLU A 122 -6.16 -10.98 3.65
C GLU A 122 -6.18 -12.45 3.21
N GLY A 123 -5.25 -12.88 2.36
CA GLY A 123 -5.25 -14.27 1.88
C GLY A 123 -4.99 -15.31 2.98
N VAL A 124 -4.17 -14.99 4.00
CA VAL A 124 -3.98 -15.92 5.13
C VAL A 124 -5.22 -15.96 6.02
N VAL A 125 -5.77 -14.81 6.38
CA VAL A 125 -6.88 -14.73 7.32
C VAL A 125 -8.17 -15.18 6.67
N ASP A 126 -8.56 -14.58 5.56
CA ASP A 126 -9.89 -14.74 4.98
C ASP A 126 -9.98 -15.99 4.10
N HIS A 127 -8.93 -16.34 3.35
CA HIS A 127 -8.94 -17.54 2.50
C HIS A 127 -8.57 -18.83 3.21
N HIS A 128 -7.58 -18.80 4.11
CA HIS A 128 -7.05 -20.03 4.72
C HIS A 128 -7.53 -20.28 6.14
N LEU A 129 -7.54 -19.26 7.00
CA LEU A 129 -7.96 -19.45 8.39
C LEU A 129 -9.47 -19.44 8.56
N LEU A 130 -10.15 -18.49 7.90
CA LEU A 130 -11.60 -18.34 7.98
C LEU A 130 -12.31 -19.09 6.86
N GLY A 131 -11.73 -19.18 5.66
CA GLY A 131 -12.32 -19.85 4.50
C GLY A 131 -13.65 -19.21 4.07
N VAL A 132 -13.82 -17.92 4.33
CA VAL A 132 -15.05 -17.16 4.02
C VAL A 132 -15.01 -16.56 2.61
N HIS A 133 -13.83 -16.56 2.02
CA HIS A 133 -13.50 -15.85 0.81
C HIS A 133 -12.41 -16.66 0.09
N HIS A 134 -12.57 -16.94 -1.19
CA HIS A 134 -11.52 -17.52 -2.02
C HIS A 134 -11.34 -16.63 -3.24
N VAL A 135 -10.13 -16.53 -3.78
CA VAL A 135 -9.86 -15.65 -4.93
C VAL A 135 -10.69 -16.03 -6.15
N ARG A 136 -10.93 -17.34 -6.34
CA ARG A 136 -11.73 -17.84 -7.44
C ARG A 136 -12.18 -19.27 -7.24
N ASP A 137 -13.50 -19.45 -7.11
CA ASP A 137 -14.13 -20.75 -6.83
C ASP A 137 -14.82 -21.39 -8.05
N ASP A 138 -15.30 -20.57 -8.99
CA ASP A 138 -16.14 -20.99 -10.13
C ASP A 138 -15.43 -21.96 -11.11
N LEU A 139 -14.11 -21.82 -11.27
CA LEU A 139 -13.31 -22.64 -12.18
C LEU A 139 -12.69 -23.88 -11.53
N GLY A 140 -12.92 -24.11 -10.24
CA GLY A 140 -12.30 -25.17 -9.46
C GLY A 140 -10.85 -24.88 -9.04
N ALA A 141 -10.31 -25.78 -8.21
CA ALA A 141 -8.98 -25.65 -7.57
C ALA A 141 -8.75 -24.33 -6.80
N PRO A 142 -9.66 -23.94 -5.89
CA PRO A 142 -9.60 -22.63 -5.21
C PRO A 142 -8.30 -22.39 -4.45
N LEU A 143 -7.74 -23.44 -3.84
CA LEU A 143 -6.44 -23.39 -3.17
C LEU A 143 -5.31 -22.89 -4.09
N ALA A 144 -5.32 -23.23 -5.38
CA ALA A 144 -4.28 -22.78 -6.31
C ALA A 144 -4.36 -21.27 -6.57
N TRP A 145 -5.57 -20.71 -6.62
CA TRP A 145 -5.81 -19.28 -6.78
C TRP A 145 -5.39 -18.51 -5.53
N ASP A 146 -5.75 -19.01 -4.35
CA ASP A 146 -5.35 -18.42 -3.06
C ASP A 146 -3.82 -18.40 -2.90
N LEU A 147 -3.14 -19.51 -3.22
CA LEU A 147 -1.69 -19.58 -3.20
C LEU A 147 -1.05 -18.64 -4.23
N GLY A 148 -1.66 -18.48 -5.41
CA GLY A 148 -1.23 -17.52 -6.42
C GLY A 148 -1.31 -16.08 -5.91
N PHE A 149 -2.39 -15.73 -5.22
CA PHE A 149 -2.57 -14.42 -4.61
C PHE A 149 -1.54 -14.14 -3.51
N LEU A 150 -1.26 -15.11 -2.63
CA LEU A 150 -0.18 -15.01 -1.65
C LEU A 150 1.20 -14.86 -2.31
N ALA A 151 1.46 -15.60 -3.39
CA ALA A 151 2.72 -15.51 -4.13
C ALA A 151 2.91 -14.11 -4.73
N VAL A 152 1.87 -13.52 -5.33
CA VAL A 152 1.90 -12.13 -5.80
C VAL A 152 2.17 -11.17 -4.65
N GLY A 153 1.51 -11.36 -3.50
CA GLY A 153 1.77 -10.57 -2.30
C GLY A 153 3.24 -10.61 -1.84
N ALA A 154 3.82 -11.82 -1.77
CA ALA A 154 5.23 -12.00 -1.42
C ALA A 154 6.19 -11.34 -2.42
N LEU A 155 5.89 -11.42 -3.72
CA LEU A 155 6.69 -10.77 -4.77
C LEU A 155 6.62 -9.24 -4.66
N LEU A 156 5.45 -8.67 -4.36
CA LEU A 156 5.28 -7.24 -4.12
C LEU A 156 6.10 -6.76 -2.92
N VAL A 157 6.07 -7.50 -1.81
CA VAL A 157 6.90 -7.20 -0.63
C VAL A 157 8.39 -7.26 -0.98
N ALA A 158 8.84 -8.35 -1.61
CA ALA A 158 10.24 -8.53 -1.98
C ALA A 158 10.72 -7.43 -2.93
N GLY A 159 9.96 -7.15 -3.99
CA GLY A 159 10.26 -6.09 -4.96
C GLY A 159 10.29 -4.70 -4.33
N GLY A 160 9.34 -4.39 -3.45
CA GLY A 160 9.29 -3.13 -2.73
C GLY A 160 10.48 -2.91 -1.80
N VAL A 161 10.87 -3.94 -1.04
CA VAL A 161 12.07 -3.92 -0.18
C VAL A 161 13.34 -3.74 -1.00
N LEU A 162 13.47 -4.45 -2.12
CA LEU A 162 14.62 -4.30 -3.03
C LEU A 162 14.71 -2.88 -3.61
N LEU A 163 13.58 -2.30 -4.02
CA LEU A 163 13.52 -0.95 -4.55
C LEU A 163 13.97 0.11 -3.52
N GLN A 164 13.54 -0.02 -2.26
CA GLN A 164 13.99 0.84 -1.17
C GLN A 164 15.50 0.71 -0.91
N ARG A 165 16.04 -0.52 -0.96
CA ARG A 165 17.47 -0.79 -0.76
C ARG A 165 18.34 -0.20 -1.87
N VAL A 166 17.92 -0.29 -3.13
CA VAL A 166 18.64 0.32 -4.27
C VAL A 166 18.69 1.83 -4.10
N CYS A 167 17.58 2.45 -3.71
CA CYS A 167 17.52 3.89 -3.47
C CYS A 167 18.46 4.36 -2.34
N ALA A 168 18.48 3.63 -1.22
CA ALA A 168 19.34 3.97 -0.09
C ALA A 168 20.84 3.91 -0.45
N ARG A 169 21.23 3.08 -1.43
CA ARG A 169 22.61 3.04 -1.95
C ARG A 169 22.93 4.26 -2.81
N SER A 170 22.01 4.72 -3.65
CA SER A 170 22.22 5.90 -4.52
C SER A 170 22.25 7.22 -3.75
N LEU A 171 21.64 7.29 -2.56
CA LEU A 171 21.64 8.46 -1.69
C LEU A 171 22.89 8.59 -0.80
N ARG A 172 23.77 7.57 -0.74
CA ARG A 172 25.08 7.70 -0.08
C ARG A 172 26.00 8.51 -1.00
N PRO A 173 26.44 9.73 -0.62
CA PRO A 173 27.43 10.46 -1.40
C PRO A 173 28.72 9.64 -1.50
N HIS A 174 29.44 9.78 -2.62
CA HIS A 174 30.82 9.33 -2.78
C HIS A 174 31.74 10.07 -1.79
N VAL A 175 31.64 9.78 -0.50
CA VAL A 175 32.52 10.32 0.56
C VAL A 175 33.90 9.64 0.54
N ALA A 176 34.14 8.69 -0.36
CA ALA A 176 35.35 7.86 -0.39
C ALA A 176 36.26 8.06 -1.63
N ALA A 177 36.11 9.15 -2.38
CA ALA A 177 37.02 9.48 -3.49
C ALA A 177 37.74 10.81 -3.20
N GLY A 178 38.63 10.78 -2.22
CA GLY A 178 39.36 11.98 -1.78
C GLY A 178 40.32 11.66 -0.64
N ARG A 179 41.19 10.67 -0.83
CA ARG A 179 42.46 10.52 -0.10
C ARG A 179 43.49 9.98 -1.07
#